data_AF-A0A4H9EX21-F1
#
_entry.id   AF-A0A4H9EX21-F1
#
_cell.length_a   1.000
_cell.length_b   1.000
_cell.length_c   1.000
_cell.angle_alpha   90.00
_cell.angle_beta   90.00
_cell.angle_gamma   90.00
#
_symmetry.space_group_name_H-M   'P 1'
#
loop_
_entity.id
_entity.type
_entity.pdbx_description
1 polymer ?
#
loop_
_entity_poly.entity_id
_entity_poly.type
_entity_poly.pdbx_seq_one_letter_code
_entity_poly.pdbx_strand_id
1 'polypeptide(L)'
;MLKIIYPNCCGIDVHKTFVVAVIAITDEQGITSYHRKRFSTFTNGLVQLRDWLEYYSCFDVCMESTGKYWIPVFNILEKSSNICLAHPKYVKDIRGKKTDKKDAQWIADLFKHDLVASSFIPPLKIRQLRDLFRYRMKLTQLQVSEKNRYQNCLTWSNLQIASVVSDVFGKSAQAIIQSILDNPEDKPNIEQLVHKRMKDKVQDLKIAIEGDVTPEQAEKIRIIKEHYDALAVCK
;
A
#
# COMPACT_ATOMS: atom_id res chain seq x y z
N MET A 1 -32.05 29.62 -1.27
CA MET A 1 -32.13 28.16 -1.02
C MET A 1 -31.14 27.48 -1.95
N LEU A 2 -30.32 26.55 -1.47
CA LEU A 2 -29.39 25.81 -2.34
C LEU A 2 -30.19 24.92 -3.29
N LYS A 3 -29.75 24.82 -4.56
CA LYS A 3 -30.40 23.98 -5.56
C LYS A 3 -30.25 22.51 -5.17
N ILE A 4 -31.34 21.74 -5.22
CA ILE A 4 -31.30 20.29 -5.05
C ILE A 4 -30.97 19.69 -6.42
N ILE A 5 -29.88 18.93 -6.49
CA ILE A 5 -29.43 18.24 -7.69
C ILE A 5 -29.80 16.76 -7.61
N TYR A 6 -29.63 16.14 -6.44
CA TYR A 6 -29.95 14.74 -6.20
C TYR A 6 -31.10 14.65 -5.17
N PRO A 7 -32.37 14.60 -5.61
CA PRO A 7 -33.52 14.58 -4.70
C PRO A 7 -33.62 13.28 -3.89
N ASN A 8 -33.07 12.17 -4.38
CA ASN A 8 -32.94 10.91 -3.65
C ASN A 8 -31.48 10.47 -3.71
N CYS A 9 -30.75 10.63 -2.61
CA CYS A 9 -29.32 10.34 -2.55
C CYS A 9 -28.91 9.74 -1.21
N CYS A 10 -27.75 9.09 -1.14
CA CYS A 10 -27.23 8.53 0.09
C CYS A 10 -25.86 9.09 0.44
N GLY A 11 -25.66 9.45 1.71
CA GLY A 11 -24.35 9.66 2.30
C GLY A 11 -23.93 8.45 3.12
N ILE A 12 -22.69 7.98 2.91
CA ILE A 12 -22.13 6.83 3.60
C ILE A 12 -20.84 7.24 4.32
N ASP A 13 -20.85 7.06 5.65
CA ASP A 13 -19.64 7.09 6.46
C ASP A 13 -19.09 5.67 6.61
N VAL A 14 -17.82 5.49 6.25
CA VAL A 14 -17.16 4.19 6.12
C VAL A 14 -16.15 4.01 7.24
N HIS A 15 -16.35 2.97 8.06
CA HIS A 15 -15.39 2.55 9.07
C HIS A 15 -14.81 1.17 8.76
N LYS A 16 -13.87 0.73 9.60
CA LYS A 16 -13.20 -0.57 9.43
C LYS A 16 -14.16 -1.76 9.51
N THR A 17 -15.14 -1.75 10.42
CA THR A 17 -16.00 -2.92 10.71
C THR A 17 -17.47 -2.70 10.35
N PHE A 18 -17.90 -1.46 10.17
CA PHE A 18 -19.27 -1.10 9.83
C PHE A 18 -19.31 0.12 8.91
N VAL A 19 -20.47 0.33 8.29
CA VAL A 19 -20.79 1.53 7.53
C VAL A 19 -22.10 2.11 8.06
N VAL A 20 -22.20 3.44 8.06
CA VAL A 20 -23.44 4.15 8.39
C VAL A 20 -23.92 4.83 7.12
N ALA A 21 -25.10 4.43 6.66
CA ALA A 21 -25.72 4.97 5.47
C ALA A 21 -26.94 5.80 5.85
N VAL A 22 -27.04 6.98 5.24
CA VAL A 22 -28.17 7.91 5.40
C VAL A 22 -28.70 8.24 4.02
N ILE A 23 -29.92 7.82 3.72
CA ILE A 23 -30.65 8.22 2.53
C ILE A 23 -31.39 9.52 2.84
N ALA A 24 -31.25 10.50 1.97
CA ALA A 24 -31.98 11.77 1.98
C ALA A 24 -32.94 11.79 0.78
N ILE A 25 -34.25 11.83 1.07
CA ILE A 25 -35.31 11.90 0.05
C ILE A 25 -36.01 13.25 0.21
N THR A 26 -35.98 14.07 -0.83
CA THR A 26 -36.59 15.40 -0.85
C THR A 26 -37.83 15.41 -1.72
N ASP A 27 -38.94 15.90 -1.16
CA ASP A 27 -40.21 16.01 -1.87
C ASP A 27 -40.28 17.26 -2.78
N GLU A 28 -41.40 17.41 -3.48
CA GLU A 28 -41.67 18.55 -4.37
C GLU A 28 -41.72 19.90 -3.63
N GLN A 29 -41.93 19.90 -2.32
CA GLN A 29 -41.96 21.09 -1.47
C GLN A 29 -40.55 21.46 -0.95
N GLY A 30 -39.53 20.66 -1.30
CA GLY A 30 -38.15 20.85 -0.85
C GLY A 30 -37.90 20.36 0.58
N ILE A 31 -38.79 19.56 1.16
CA ILE A 31 -38.65 19.00 2.49
C ILE A 31 -37.90 17.67 2.39
N THR A 32 -36.74 17.60 3.05
CA THR A 32 -35.92 16.37 3.07
C THR A 32 -36.27 15.49 4.27
N SER A 33 -36.61 14.23 4.00
CA SER A 33 -36.71 13.14 4.97
C SER A 33 -35.46 12.26 4.95
N TYR A 34 -35.13 11.63 6.09
CA TYR A 34 -33.91 10.83 6.22
C TYR A 34 -34.19 9.42 6.71
N HIS A 35 -33.63 8.43 6.02
CA HIS A 35 -33.58 7.04 6.48
C HIS A 35 -32.15 6.69 6.85
N ARG A 36 -31.93 6.17 8.06
CA ARG A 36 -30.59 5.88 8.57
C ARG A 36 -30.48 4.41 8.94
N LYS A 37 -29.42 3.75 8.48
CA LYS A 37 -29.16 2.35 8.83
C LYS A 37 -27.66 2.07 8.90
N ARG A 38 -27.28 1.19 9.81
CA ARG A 38 -25.91 0.70 9.97
C ARG A 38 -25.81 -0.70 9.40
N PHE A 39 -24.74 -0.98 8.67
CA PHE A 39 -24.46 -2.28 8.08
C PHE A 39 -23.07 -2.75 8.48
N SER A 40 -22.84 -4.07 8.46
CA SER A 40 -21.48 -4.61 8.60
C SER A 40 -20.69 -4.43 7.29
N THR A 41 -19.36 -4.40 7.40
CA THR A 41 -18.45 -4.37 6.24
C THR A 41 -18.22 -5.75 5.61
N PHE A 42 -18.79 -6.81 6.18
CA PHE A 42 -18.78 -8.13 5.56
C PHE A 42 -19.65 -8.12 4.31
N THR A 43 -19.35 -9.00 3.36
CA THR A 43 -20.04 -9.06 2.06
C THR A 43 -21.56 -9.13 2.20
N ASN A 44 -22.08 -9.93 3.14
CA ASN A 44 -23.52 -10.01 3.39
C ASN A 44 -24.10 -8.67 3.88
N GLY A 45 -23.40 -7.93 4.74
CA GLY A 45 -23.82 -6.60 5.20
C GLY A 45 -23.78 -5.56 4.09
N LEU A 46 -22.77 -5.61 3.22
CA LEU A 46 -22.67 -4.73 2.06
C LEU A 46 -23.72 -5.05 0.98
N VAL A 47 -24.08 -6.32 0.80
CA VAL A 47 -25.22 -6.74 -0.02
C VAL A 47 -26.52 -6.22 0.57
N GLN A 48 -26.72 -6.34 1.89
CA GLN A 48 -27.89 -5.74 2.56
C GLN A 48 -27.95 -4.21 2.41
N LEU A 49 -26.80 -3.53 2.39
CA LEU A 49 -26.73 -2.10 2.08
C LEU A 49 -27.21 -1.82 0.66
N ARG A 50 -26.70 -2.58 -0.33
CA ARG A 50 -27.13 -2.46 -1.73
C ARG A 50 -28.65 -2.67 -1.87
N ASP A 51 -29.16 -3.76 -1.30
CA ASP A 51 -30.58 -4.12 -1.39
C ASP A 51 -31.45 -3.07 -0.67
N TRP A 52 -30.95 -2.47 0.41
CA TRP A 52 -31.62 -1.36 1.09
C TRP A 52 -31.63 -0.07 0.26
N LEU A 53 -30.54 0.25 -0.45
CA LEU A 53 -30.50 1.37 -1.40
C LEU A 53 -31.50 1.16 -2.54
N GLU A 54 -31.58 -0.06 -3.09
CA GLU A 54 -32.51 -0.44 -4.14
C GLU A 54 -33.97 -0.38 -3.68
N TYR A 55 -34.28 -0.83 -2.46
CA TYR A 55 -35.62 -0.72 -1.86
C TYR A 55 -36.11 0.73 -1.81
N TYR A 56 -35.22 1.70 -1.57
CA TYR A 56 -35.53 3.13 -1.57
C TYR A 56 -35.32 3.80 -2.94
N SER A 57 -35.03 3.03 -4.01
CA SER A 57 -34.69 3.56 -5.34
C SER A 57 -33.59 4.63 -5.31
N CYS A 58 -32.63 4.49 -4.38
CA CYS A 58 -31.55 5.44 -4.15
C CYS A 58 -30.28 4.98 -4.89
N PHE A 59 -30.04 5.52 -6.08
CA PHE A 59 -28.92 5.12 -6.92
C PHE A 59 -27.71 6.06 -6.86
N ASP A 60 -27.90 7.31 -6.43
CA ASP A 60 -26.80 8.27 -6.27
C ASP A 60 -26.25 8.21 -4.84
N VAL A 61 -24.99 7.82 -4.71
CA VAL A 61 -24.35 7.51 -3.43
C VAL A 61 -23.05 8.29 -3.30
N CYS A 62 -22.88 9.01 -2.19
CA CYS A 62 -21.63 9.65 -1.83
C CYS A 62 -21.02 8.98 -0.60
N MET A 63 -19.72 8.68 -0.65
CA MET A 63 -18.99 8.10 0.48
C MET A 63 -17.65 8.79 0.69
N GLU A 64 -17.22 8.93 1.95
CA GLU A 64 -15.89 9.45 2.27
C GLU A 64 -14.79 8.43 1.91
N SER A 65 -13.67 8.91 1.35
CA SER A 65 -12.51 8.07 1.03
C SER A 65 -11.69 7.71 2.28
N THR A 66 -12.28 6.95 3.21
CA THR A 66 -11.63 6.53 4.46
C THR A 66 -10.60 5.41 4.22
N GLY A 67 -9.34 5.79 4.04
CA GLY A 67 -8.23 4.86 3.85
C GLY A 67 -8.49 3.86 2.71
N LYS A 68 -8.37 2.55 2.99
CA LYS A 68 -8.72 1.47 2.05
C LYS A 68 -10.14 0.92 2.22
N TYR A 69 -10.88 1.37 3.24
CA TYR A 69 -12.13 0.74 3.66
C TYR A 69 -13.32 1.04 2.75
N TRP A 70 -13.26 2.12 1.96
CA TRP A 70 -14.27 2.42 0.94
C TRP A 70 -14.25 1.43 -0.23
N ILE A 71 -13.10 0.79 -0.52
CA ILE A 71 -12.91 -0.11 -1.66
C ILE A 71 -13.93 -1.27 -1.68
N PRO A 72 -14.12 -2.06 -0.60
CA PRO A 72 -15.11 -3.13 -0.59
C PRO A 72 -16.55 -2.62 -0.76
N VAL A 73 -16.88 -1.44 -0.18
CA VAL A 73 -18.21 -0.82 -0.35
C VAL A 73 -18.42 -0.45 -1.82
N PHE A 74 -17.45 0.24 -2.42
CA PHE A 74 -17.45 0.62 -3.83
C PHE A 74 -17.59 -0.61 -4.74
N ASN A 75 -16.81 -1.67 -4.52
CA ASN A 75 -16.85 -2.87 -5.35
C ASN A 75 -18.22 -3.57 -5.37
N ILE A 76 -18.99 -3.51 -4.27
CA ILE A 76 -20.34 -4.08 -4.20
C ILE A 76 -21.37 -3.18 -4.89
N LEU A 77 -21.23 -1.86 -4.74
CA LEU A 77 -22.19 -0.87 -5.24
C LEU A 77 -21.93 -0.42 -6.70
N GLU A 78 -20.72 -0.60 -7.23
CA GLU A 78 -20.28 -0.07 -8.55
C GLU A 78 -21.21 -0.45 -9.71
N LYS A 79 -21.90 -1.60 -9.62
CA LYS A 79 -22.80 -2.07 -10.68
C LYS A 79 -24.23 -1.51 -10.58
N SER A 80 -24.64 -1.06 -9.40
CA SER A 80 -26.03 -0.67 -9.11
C SER A 80 -26.19 0.81 -8.78
N SER A 81 -25.10 1.55 -8.58
CA SER A 81 -25.14 2.91 -8.05
C SER A 81 -24.13 3.82 -8.73
N ASN A 82 -24.49 5.10 -8.88
CA ASN A 82 -23.57 6.17 -9.24
C ASN A 82 -22.86 6.63 -7.97
N ILE A 83 -21.55 6.39 -7.91
CA ILE A 83 -20.78 6.62 -6.68
C ILE A 83 -19.92 7.88 -6.79
N CYS A 84 -20.17 8.84 -5.92
CA CYS A 84 -19.29 9.96 -5.62
C CYS A 84 -18.34 9.57 -4.48
N LEU A 85 -17.04 9.48 -4.77
CA LEU A 85 -16.03 9.25 -3.74
C LEU A 85 -15.47 10.59 -3.27
N ALA A 86 -15.92 11.04 -2.11
CA ALA A 86 -15.55 12.32 -1.55
C ALA A 86 -14.18 12.29 -0.87
N HIS A 87 -13.34 13.30 -1.15
CA HIS A 87 -12.10 13.47 -0.43
C HIS A 87 -12.37 14.03 0.99
N PRO A 88 -11.80 13.44 2.07
CA PRO A 88 -12.04 13.80 3.48
C PRO A 88 -11.96 15.30 3.78
N LYS A 89 -11.05 16.01 3.10
CA LYS A 89 -10.90 17.48 3.21
C LYS A 89 -12.20 18.25 2.93
N TYR A 90 -13.05 17.78 2.01
CA TYR A 90 -14.25 18.50 1.56
C TYR A 90 -15.52 18.07 2.29
N VAL A 91 -15.51 16.91 2.95
CA VAL A 91 -16.65 16.41 3.75
C VAL A 91 -16.42 16.51 5.25
N LYS A 92 -15.34 17.20 5.67
CA LYS A 92 -14.99 17.35 7.07
C LYS A 92 -16.02 18.20 7.81
N ASP A 93 -16.64 17.60 8.82
CA ASP A 93 -17.67 18.24 9.63
C ASP A 93 -17.11 19.38 10.51
N ILE A 94 -17.98 20.34 10.88
CA ILE A 94 -17.62 21.47 11.75
C ILE A 94 -17.43 20.95 13.19
N ARG A 95 -16.31 21.31 13.84
CA ARG A 95 -15.92 20.78 15.16
C ARG A 95 -17.00 21.03 16.23
N GLY A 96 -17.35 19.99 17.00
CA GLY A 96 -18.05 20.15 18.29
C GLY A 96 -19.05 19.07 18.68
N LYS A 97 -19.65 18.32 17.74
CA LYS A 97 -20.64 17.24 18.03
C LYS A 97 -20.65 16.10 16.99
N LYS A 98 -19.46 15.53 16.70
CA LYS A 98 -19.25 14.46 15.72
C LYS A 98 -19.87 13.13 16.16
N THR A 99 -20.68 12.51 15.31
CA THR A 99 -21.18 11.14 15.49
C THR A 99 -21.33 10.51 14.11
N ASP A 100 -20.99 9.23 13.94
CA ASP A 100 -21.04 8.53 12.64
C ASP A 100 -22.38 8.74 11.87
N LYS A 101 -23.51 8.84 12.60
CA LYS A 101 -24.84 9.12 12.01
C LYS A 101 -24.99 10.53 11.44
N LYS A 102 -24.38 11.53 12.11
CA LYS A 102 -24.39 12.92 11.66
C LYS A 102 -23.41 13.10 10.51
N ASP A 103 -22.27 12.42 10.54
CA ASP A 103 -21.26 12.46 9.50
C ASP A 103 -21.84 11.92 8.18
N ALA A 104 -22.50 10.75 8.22
CA ALA A 104 -23.19 10.20 7.05
C ALA A 104 -24.32 11.10 6.54
N GLN A 105 -25.09 11.73 7.44
CA GLN A 105 -26.11 12.69 7.04
C GLN A 105 -25.50 13.95 6.40
N TRP A 106 -24.41 14.46 6.96
CA TRP A 106 -23.69 15.62 6.43
C TRP A 106 -23.16 15.36 5.02
N ILE A 107 -22.63 14.17 4.76
CA ILE A 107 -22.24 13.73 3.42
C ILE A 107 -23.45 13.74 2.47
N ALA A 108 -24.60 13.23 2.91
CA ALA A 108 -25.83 13.23 2.10
C ALA A 108 -26.29 14.66 1.79
N ASP A 109 -26.27 15.56 2.78
CA ASP A 109 -26.70 16.95 2.61
C ASP A 109 -25.77 17.74 1.69
N LEU A 110 -24.45 17.53 1.77
CA LEU A 110 -23.50 18.13 0.84
C LEU A 110 -23.70 17.58 -0.58
N PHE A 111 -23.86 16.26 -0.71
CA PHE A 111 -24.00 15.61 -2.01
C PHE A 111 -25.32 15.98 -2.70
N LYS A 112 -26.44 16.04 -1.97
CA LYS A 112 -27.76 16.51 -2.45
C LYS A 112 -27.69 17.82 -3.24
N HIS A 113 -26.79 18.71 -2.84
CA HIS A 113 -26.57 20.03 -3.44
C HIS A 113 -25.38 20.10 -4.40
N ASP A 114 -24.77 18.96 -4.75
CA ASP A 114 -23.58 18.83 -5.61
C ASP A 114 -22.38 19.67 -5.11
N LEU A 115 -22.24 19.81 -3.79
CA LEU A 115 -21.18 20.61 -3.17
C LEU A 115 -19.86 19.83 -2.99
N VAL A 116 -19.82 18.58 -3.44
CA VAL A 116 -18.66 17.69 -3.28
C VAL A 116 -18.21 17.16 -4.63
N ALA A 117 -16.98 17.49 -5.00
CA ALA A 117 -16.36 16.93 -6.19
C ALA A 117 -15.98 15.46 -5.95
N SER A 118 -16.39 14.57 -6.86
CA SER A 118 -16.00 13.17 -6.81
C SER A 118 -14.52 13.00 -7.17
N SER A 119 -13.83 12.15 -6.41
CA SER A 119 -12.49 11.67 -6.77
C SER A 119 -12.56 10.75 -7.98
N PHE A 120 -11.56 10.83 -8.85
CA PHE A 120 -11.48 9.95 -10.01
C PHE A 120 -11.15 8.51 -9.59
N ILE A 121 -12.02 7.57 -10.00
CA ILE A 121 -11.81 6.13 -9.84
C ILE A 121 -11.66 5.51 -11.24
N PRO A 122 -10.49 4.94 -11.59
CA PRO A 122 -10.32 4.28 -12.87
C PRO A 122 -11.23 3.05 -13.03
N PRO A 123 -11.51 2.62 -14.28
CA PRO A 123 -12.19 1.35 -14.53
C PRO A 123 -11.49 0.16 -13.86
N LEU A 124 -12.25 -0.90 -13.53
CA LEU A 124 -11.76 -2.07 -12.79
C LEU A 124 -10.45 -2.65 -13.35
N LYS A 125 -10.37 -2.83 -14.68
CA LYS A 125 -9.16 -3.36 -15.35
C LYS A 125 -7.92 -2.51 -15.06
N ILE A 126 -8.06 -1.18 -15.04
CA ILE A 126 -6.97 -0.25 -14.73
C ILE A 126 -6.66 -0.28 -13.23
N ARG A 127 -7.66 -0.41 -12.35
CA ARG A 127 -7.44 -0.54 -10.91
C ARG A 127 -6.62 -1.79 -10.59
N GLN A 128 -6.96 -2.94 -11.18
CA GLN A 128 -6.23 -4.19 -11.02
C GLN A 128 -4.78 -4.06 -11.49
N LEU A 129 -4.57 -3.48 -12.67
CA LEU A 129 -3.22 -3.24 -13.19
C LEU A 129 -2.41 -2.33 -12.26
N ARG A 130 -3.01 -1.22 -11.80
CA ARG A 130 -2.34 -0.28 -10.89
C ARG A 130 -1.97 -0.91 -9.57
N ASP A 131 -2.78 -1.84 -9.05
CA ASP A 131 -2.48 -2.55 -7.81
C ASP A 131 -1.22 -3.43 -7.97
N LEU A 132 -1.18 -4.26 -9.03
CA LEU A 132 -0.03 -5.10 -9.36
C LEU A 132 1.24 -4.26 -9.60
N PHE A 133 1.14 -3.16 -10.35
CA PHE A 133 2.28 -2.28 -10.63
C PHE A 133 2.79 -1.56 -9.38
N ARG A 134 1.90 -1.14 -8.48
CA ARG A 134 2.32 -0.57 -7.18
C ARG A 134 3.08 -1.59 -6.35
N TYR A 135 2.62 -2.84 -6.32
CA TYR A 135 3.32 -3.90 -5.62
C TYR A 135 4.70 -4.18 -6.26
N ARG A 136 4.78 -4.30 -7.59
CA ARG A 136 6.06 -4.44 -8.31
C ARG A 136 7.04 -3.30 -8.00
N MET A 137 6.55 -2.06 -8.00
CA MET A 137 7.37 -0.89 -7.65
C MET A 137 7.88 -0.99 -6.21
N LYS A 138 7.03 -1.46 -5.28
CA LYS A 138 7.43 -1.66 -3.88
C LYS A 138 8.50 -2.74 -3.75
N LEU A 139 8.37 -3.87 -4.46
CA LEU A 139 9.37 -4.93 -4.48
C LEU A 139 10.71 -4.45 -5.04
N THR A 140 10.68 -3.64 -6.11
CA THR A 140 11.90 -3.02 -6.67
C THR A 140 12.58 -2.12 -5.65
N GLN A 141 11.81 -1.29 -4.94
CA GLN A 141 12.34 -0.43 -3.86
C GLN A 141 12.91 -1.24 -2.70
N LEU A 142 12.24 -2.33 -2.31
CA LEU A 142 12.73 -3.24 -1.27
C LEU A 142 14.04 -3.89 -1.69
N GLN A 143 14.16 -4.34 -2.94
CA GLN A 143 15.41 -4.93 -3.44
C GLN A 143 16.58 -3.94 -3.35
N VAL A 144 16.36 -2.68 -3.75
CA VAL A 144 17.38 -1.63 -3.62
C VAL A 144 17.71 -1.38 -2.13
N SER A 145 16.70 -1.37 -1.27
CA SER A 145 16.91 -1.21 0.17
C SER A 145 17.73 -2.36 0.77
N GLU A 146 17.45 -3.62 0.40
CA GLU A 146 18.24 -4.77 0.87
C GLU A 146 19.66 -4.75 0.29
N LYS A 147 19.83 -4.32 -0.96
CA LYS A 147 21.14 -4.11 -1.57
C LYS A 147 22.01 -3.16 -0.72
N ASN A 148 21.43 -2.03 -0.32
CA ASN A 148 22.12 -1.03 0.49
C ASN A 148 22.38 -1.53 1.92
N ARG A 149 21.41 -2.24 2.53
CA ARG A 149 21.61 -2.86 3.86
C ARG A 149 22.75 -3.86 3.86
N TYR A 150 22.85 -4.68 2.82
CA TYR A 150 23.92 -5.65 2.65
C TYR A 150 25.29 -4.96 2.59
N GLN A 151 25.42 -3.94 1.74
CA GLN A 151 26.66 -3.15 1.64
C GLN A 151 27.02 -2.44 2.96
N ASN A 152 26.03 -1.93 3.68
CA ASN A 152 26.25 -1.31 4.99
C ASN A 152 26.77 -2.34 6.03
N CYS A 153 26.27 -3.58 6.00
CA CYS A 153 26.77 -4.65 6.87
C CYS A 153 28.23 -5.01 6.55
N LEU A 154 28.58 -5.11 5.27
CA LEU A 154 29.98 -5.31 4.87
C LEU A 154 30.87 -4.17 5.38
N THR A 155 30.40 -2.92 5.24
CA THR A 155 31.13 -1.74 5.73
C THR A 155 31.31 -1.75 7.25
N TRP A 156 30.28 -2.17 7.98
CA TRP A 156 30.33 -2.30 9.45
C TRP A 156 31.40 -3.30 9.91
N SER A 157 31.50 -4.44 9.23
CA SER A 157 32.55 -5.43 9.46
C SER A 157 33.89 -5.10 8.81
N ASN A 158 34.04 -3.87 8.28
CA ASN A 158 35.21 -3.43 7.53
C ASN A 158 35.62 -4.37 6.36
N LEU A 159 34.64 -5.03 5.74
CA LEU A 159 34.80 -5.81 4.51
C LEU A 159 34.66 -4.86 3.31
N GLN A 160 35.78 -4.29 2.87
CA GLN A 160 35.85 -3.28 1.80
C GLN A 160 35.75 -3.88 0.39
N ILE A 161 35.16 -5.07 0.20
CA ILE A 161 35.05 -5.75 -1.10
C ILE A 161 34.43 -4.84 -2.17
N ALA A 162 33.46 -4.00 -1.76
CA ALA A 162 32.77 -3.04 -2.62
C ALA A 162 33.67 -1.97 -3.26
N SER A 163 34.86 -1.70 -2.71
CA SER A 163 35.82 -0.76 -3.29
C SER A 163 36.66 -1.38 -4.41
N VAL A 164 36.73 -2.72 -4.46
CA VAL A 164 37.58 -3.46 -5.40
C VAL A 164 36.78 -4.04 -6.56
N VAL A 165 35.60 -4.60 -6.28
CA VAL A 165 34.74 -5.23 -7.29
C VAL A 165 33.77 -4.24 -7.92
N SER A 166 33.42 -4.45 -9.19
CA SER A 166 32.41 -3.64 -9.88
C SER A 166 30.97 -3.93 -9.39
N ASP A 167 30.72 -5.15 -8.92
CA ASP A 167 29.43 -5.55 -8.35
C ASP A 167 29.63 -6.53 -7.20
N VAL A 168 29.22 -6.10 -6.00
CA VAL A 168 29.26 -6.90 -4.76
C VAL A 168 28.36 -8.13 -4.86
N PHE A 169 27.31 -8.08 -5.69
CA PHE A 169 26.39 -9.21 -5.90
C PHE A 169 26.85 -10.15 -7.03
N GLY A 170 28.00 -9.88 -7.64
CA GLY A 170 28.60 -10.76 -8.64
C GLY A 170 29.10 -12.08 -8.05
N LYS A 171 29.20 -13.12 -8.90
CA LYS A 171 29.54 -14.49 -8.48
C LYS A 171 30.80 -14.59 -7.61
N SER A 172 31.89 -13.93 -8.00
CA SER A 172 33.15 -13.99 -7.23
C SER A 172 33.08 -13.25 -5.91
N ALA A 173 32.46 -12.06 -5.87
CA ALA A 173 32.29 -11.31 -4.62
C ALA A 173 31.42 -12.10 -3.62
N GLN A 174 30.34 -12.71 -4.11
CA GLN A 174 29.47 -13.56 -3.30
C GLN A 174 30.16 -14.84 -2.83
N ALA A 175 30.96 -15.50 -3.67
CA ALA A 175 31.73 -16.67 -3.26
C ALA A 175 32.75 -16.34 -2.15
N ILE A 176 33.41 -15.18 -2.23
CA ILE A 176 34.33 -14.70 -1.18
C ILE A 176 33.55 -14.44 0.10
N ILE A 177 32.46 -13.67 0.05
CA ILE A 177 31.67 -13.34 1.24
C ILE A 177 31.11 -14.62 1.87
N GLN A 178 30.57 -15.54 1.08
CA GLN A 178 30.06 -16.81 1.58
C GLN A 178 31.14 -17.62 2.29
N SER A 179 32.36 -17.67 1.74
CA SER A 179 33.48 -18.35 2.39
C SER A 179 33.86 -17.72 3.73
N ILE A 180 33.81 -16.38 3.85
CA ILE A 180 34.04 -15.67 5.12
C ILE A 180 32.95 -16.00 6.14
N LEU A 181 31.69 -16.04 5.70
CA LEU A 181 30.56 -16.33 6.59
C LEU A 181 30.61 -17.79 7.08
N ASP A 182 30.94 -18.74 6.22
CA ASP A 182 30.96 -20.17 6.56
C ASP A 182 32.16 -20.58 7.40
N ASN A 183 33.32 -19.92 7.21
CA ASN A 183 34.53 -20.19 7.99
C ASN A 183 35.15 -18.87 8.47
N PRO A 184 34.64 -18.25 9.56
CA PRO A 184 35.10 -16.93 10.02
C PRO A 184 36.58 -16.89 10.44
N GLU A 185 37.14 -18.02 10.90
CA GLU A 185 38.52 -18.11 11.37
C GLU A 185 39.53 -18.42 10.26
N ASP A 186 39.08 -18.84 9.08
CA ASP A 186 39.97 -19.18 7.96
C ASP A 186 39.94 -18.09 6.88
N LYS A 187 41.12 -17.74 6.37
CA LYS A 187 41.19 -16.75 5.29
C LYS A 187 40.84 -17.43 3.97
N PRO A 188 39.81 -16.95 3.24
CA PRO A 188 39.41 -17.58 1.99
C PRO A 188 40.55 -17.61 0.96
N ASN A 189 40.65 -18.71 0.23
CA ASN A 189 41.57 -18.79 -0.91
C ASN A 189 41.03 -17.99 -2.11
N ILE A 190 41.30 -16.69 -2.11
CA ILE A 190 40.80 -15.73 -3.10
C ILE A 190 41.13 -16.14 -4.53
N GLU A 191 42.31 -16.72 -4.78
CA GLU A 191 42.77 -17.10 -6.11
C GLU A 191 41.90 -18.18 -6.77
N GLN A 192 41.25 -19.02 -5.95
CA GLN A 192 40.32 -20.06 -6.40
C GLN A 192 38.89 -19.54 -6.55
N LEU A 193 38.51 -18.49 -5.81
CA LEU A 193 37.15 -17.94 -5.79
C LEU A 193 36.92 -16.83 -6.84
N VAL A 194 37.99 -16.19 -7.32
CA VAL A 194 37.89 -15.13 -8.32
C VAL A 194 37.89 -15.64 -9.75
N HIS A 195 37.08 -15.00 -10.59
CA HIS A 195 37.10 -15.25 -12.02
C HIS A 195 38.45 -14.82 -12.65
N LYS A 196 38.86 -15.46 -13.76
CA LYS A 196 40.15 -15.21 -14.45
C LYS A 196 40.42 -13.72 -14.75
N ARG A 197 39.37 -12.93 -14.97
CA ARG A 197 39.44 -11.48 -15.27
C ARG A 197 39.63 -10.58 -14.06
N MET A 198 39.65 -11.13 -12.84
CA MET A 198 39.90 -10.37 -11.59
C MET A 198 41.22 -10.78 -10.92
N LYS A 199 42.10 -11.49 -11.64
CA LYS A 199 43.38 -11.95 -11.11
C LYS A 199 44.31 -10.79 -10.72
N ASP A 200 44.22 -9.69 -11.46
CA ASP A 200 44.89 -8.43 -11.18
C ASP A 200 44.46 -7.82 -9.84
N LYS A 201 43.21 -8.06 -9.41
CA LYS A 201 42.62 -7.52 -8.18
C LYS A 201 42.78 -8.41 -6.95
N VAL A 202 43.45 -9.57 -7.07
CA VAL A 202 43.56 -10.55 -5.98
C VAL A 202 44.23 -9.95 -4.75
N GLN A 203 45.29 -9.16 -4.94
CA GLN A 203 46.02 -8.58 -3.82
C GLN A 203 45.17 -7.55 -3.08
N ASP A 204 44.46 -6.69 -3.80
CA ASP A 204 43.53 -5.72 -3.21
C ASP A 204 42.37 -6.41 -2.50
N LEU A 205 41.86 -7.52 -3.06
CA LEU A 205 40.81 -8.32 -2.42
C LEU A 205 41.29 -8.97 -1.12
N LYS A 206 42.54 -9.43 -1.03
CA LYS A 206 43.11 -9.98 0.22
C LYS A 206 43.15 -8.92 1.32
N ILE A 207 43.48 -7.67 0.97
CA ILE A 207 43.49 -6.53 1.90
C ILE A 207 42.06 -6.13 2.27
N ALA A 208 41.15 -6.11 1.29
CA ALA A 208 39.76 -5.68 1.49
C ALA A 208 38.93 -6.57 2.42
N ILE A 209 39.40 -7.78 2.75
CA ILE A 209 38.70 -8.74 3.62
C ILE A 209 39.35 -8.89 5.00
N GLU A 210 40.32 -8.06 5.37
CA GLU A 210 40.99 -8.13 6.68
C GLU A 210 40.10 -7.66 7.86
N GLY A 211 38.88 -7.20 7.57
CA GLY A 211 37.90 -6.82 8.57
C GLY A 211 37.40 -7.99 9.42
N ASP A 212 36.75 -7.67 10.54
CA ASP A 212 36.25 -8.64 11.51
C ASP A 212 34.72 -8.78 11.41
N VAL A 213 34.25 -10.03 11.35
CA VAL A 213 32.83 -10.36 11.24
C VAL A 213 32.41 -11.12 12.49
N THR A 214 31.74 -10.42 13.41
CA THR A 214 31.16 -11.08 14.59
C THR A 214 30.05 -12.05 14.18
N PRO A 215 29.76 -13.09 14.97
CA PRO A 215 28.67 -14.04 14.69
C PRO A 215 27.32 -13.37 14.43
N GLU A 216 27.00 -12.29 15.16
CA GLU A 216 25.76 -11.54 15.01
C GLU A 216 25.71 -10.79 13.67
N GLN A 217 26.83 -10.22 13.22
CA GLN A 217 26.91 -9.58 11.91
C GLN A 217 26.84 -10.60 10.78
N ALA A 218 27.49 -11.76 10.94
CA ALA A 218 27.43 -12.85 9.98
C ALA A 218 25.98 -13.29 9.75
N GLU A 219 25.22 -13.50 10.83
CA GLU A 219 23.81 -13.89 10.74
C GLU A 219 22.95 -12.81 10.07
N LYS A 220 23.16 -11.54 10.45
CA LYS A 220 22.48 -10.41 9.82
C LYS A 220 22.75 -10.33 8.32
N ILE A 221 23.99 -10.57 7.88
CA ILE A 221 24.37 -10.60 6.46
C ILE A 221 23.63 -11.72 5.73
N ARG A 222 23.54 -12.92 6.33
CA ARG A 222 22.80 -14.07 5.75
C ARG A 222 21.32 -13.74 5.54
N ILE A 223 20.63 -13.24 6.57
CA ILE A 223 19.19 -12.88 6.51
C ILE A 223 18.94 -11.82 5.42
N ILE A 224 19.76 -10.77 5.38
CA ILE A 224 19.63 -9.70 4.36
C ILE A 224 19.82 -10.29 2.96
N LYS A 225 20.79 -11.19 2.78
CA LYS A 225 21.06 -11.83 1.49
C LYS A 225 19.92 -12.71 1.03
N GLU A 226 19.36 -13.53 1.92
CA GLU A 226 18.18 -14.35 1.64
C GLU A 226 16.98 -13.50 1.23
N HIS A 227 16.74 -12.39 1.94
CA HIS A 227 15.69 -11.44 1.56
C HIS A 227 15.94 -10.81 0.19
N TYR A 228 17.18 -10.41 -0.11
CA TYR A 228 17.54 -9.87 -1.43
C TYR A 228 17.27 -10.89 -2.55
N ASP A 229 17.66 -12.15 -2.35
CA ASP A 229 17.49 -13.22 -3.33
C ASP A 229 16.01 -13.54 -3.57
N ALA A 230 15.21 -13.60 -2.51
CA ALA A 230 13.77 -13.78 -2.60
C ALA A 230 13.12 -12.66 -3.43
N LEU A 231 13.56 -11.41 -3.24
CA LEU A 231 13.08 -10.26 -4.01
C LEU A 231 13.57 -10.25 -5.45
N ALA A 232 14.74 -10.84 -5.74
CA ALA A 232 15.31 -10.88 -7.09
C ALA A 232 14.52 -11.77 -8.06
N VAL A 233 13.81 -12.78 -7.54
CA VAL A 233 12.90 -13.65 -8.32
C VAL A 233 11.69 -12.88 -8.84
N CYS A 234 11.28 -11.80 -8.17
CA CYS A 234 10.07 -11.04 -8.50
C CYS A 234 10.24 -10.02 -9.65
N LYS A 235 11.30 -10.14 -10.46
CA LYS A 235 11.62 -9.21 -11.56
C LYS A 235 10.78 -9.44 -12.81
#